data_AF-G1K0N9-F1
#
_entry.id   AF-G1K0N9-F1
#
_cell.length_a   1.000
_cell.length_b   1.000
_cell.length_c   1.000
_cell.angle_alpha   90.00
_cell.angle_beta   90.00
_cell.angle_gamma   90.00
#
_symmetry.space_group_name_H-M   'P 1'
#
loop_
_entity.id
_entity.type
_entity.pdbx_description
1 polymer ?
#
loop_
_entity_poly.entity_id
_entity_poly.type
_entity_poly.pdbx_seq_one_letter_code
_entity_poly.pdbx_strand_id
1 'polypeptide(L)' 'TVFSCVLNENSQGADDLKLRENTYVLRLDVTDRESINNLQTKVNKIVTAQEYDFLGIVNNSGVMVFGEYEWLTENQI' A
#
# COMPACT_ATOMS: atom_id res chain seq x y z
N THR A 1 -13.88 -2.96 -8.32
CA THR A 1 -12.99 -3.62 -7.33
C THR A 1 -11.88 -2.69 -6.93
N VAL A 2 -11.43 -2.74 -5.67
CA VAL A 2 -10.36 -1.89 -5.13
C VAL A 2 -9.20 -2.75 -4.65
N PHE A 3 -7.98 -2.35 -4.97
CA PHE A 3 -6.76 -2.94 -4.40
C PHE A 3 -6.27 -2.06 -3.25
N SER A 4 -6.57 -2.46 -2.02
CA SER A 4 -6.13 -1.76 -0.81
C SER A 4 -4.74 -2.26 -0.41
N CYS A 5 -3.74 -1.40 -0.60
CA CYS A 5 -2.36 -1.71 -0.28
C CYS A 5 -2.03 -1.27 1.16
N VAL A 6 -1.45 -2.15 1.97
CA VAL A 6 -1.14 -1.91 3.38
C VAL A 6 0.30 -2.32 3.72
N LEU A 7 0.95 -1.61 4.65
CA LEU A 7 2.31 -1.98 5.08
C LEU A 7 2.34 -3.30 5.87
N ASN A 8 1.35 -3.50 6.75
CA ASN A 8 1.18 -4.71 7.55
C ASN A 8 -0.19 -5.35 7.28
N GLU A 9 -0.18 -6.49 6.59
CA GLU A 9 -1.38 -7.25 6.24
C GLU A 9 -2.03 -7.99 7.42
N ASN A 10 -1.35 -8.07 8.57
CA ASN A 10 -1.84 -8.68 9.81
C ASN A 10 -2.23 -7.64 10.87
N SER A 11 -2.39 -6.37 10.47
CA SER A 11 -2.88 -5.32 11.37
C SER A 11 -4.41 -5.37 11.48
N GLN A 12 -4.96 -4.87 12.58
CA GLN A 12 -6.42 -4.78 12.77
C GLN A 12 -7.11 -4.07 11.58
N GLY A 13 -6.55 -2.95 11.11
CA GLY A 13 -7.11 -2.23 9.97
C GLY A 13 -7.06 -3.03 8.66
N ALA A 14 -6.06 -3.90 8.48
CA ALA A 14 -6.01 -4.81 7.33
C ALA A 14 -7.07 -5.91 7.45
N ASP A 15 -7.30 -6.43 8.65
CA ASP A 15 -8.36 -7.42 8.89
C ASP A 15 -9.75 -6.81 8.65
N ASP A 16 -9.99 -5.58 9.11
CA ASP A 16 -11.23 -4.86 8.82
C ASP A 16 -11.44 -4.62 7.32
N LEU A 17 -10.36 -4.37 6.57
CA LEU A 17 -10.42 -4.22 5.11
C LEU A 17 -10.74 -5.55 4.40
N LYS A 18 -10.24 -6.70 4.89
CA LYS A 18 -10.51 -8.03 4.32
C LYS A 18 -11.99 -8.43 4.43
N LEU A 19 -12.72 -7.86 5.39
CA LEU A 19 -14.16 -8.10 5.55
C LEU A 19 -15.00 -7.31 4.53
N ARG A 20 -14.42 -6.36 3.80
CA ARG A 20 -15.15 -5.56 2.80
C ARG A 20 -15.27 -6.30 1.48
N GLU A 21 -16.47 -6.27 0.90
CA GLU A 21 -16.69 -6.78 -0.45
C GLU A 21 -15.88 -6.02 -1.50
N ASN A 22 -15.54 -6.70 -2.59
CA ASN A 22 -14.84 -6.12 -3.75
C ASN A 22 -13.52 -5.42 -3.42
N THR A 23 -12.84 -5.88 -2.36
CA THR A 23 -11.55 -5.36 -1.89
C THR A 23 -10.50 -6.45 -1.84
N TYR A 24 -9.37 -6.25 -2.52
CA TYR A 24 -8.16 -7.04 -2.29
C TYR A 24 -7.29 -6.31 -1.27
N VAL A 25 -6.80 -7.02 -0.26
CA VAL A 25 -5.79 -6.49 0.68
C VAL A 25 -4.44 -7.05 0.30
N LEU A 26 -3.50 -6.18 -0.07
CA LEU A 26 -2.16 -6.57 -0.53
C LEU A 26 -1.10 -5.83 0.28
N ARG A 27 -0.02 -6.53 0.64
CA ARG A 27 1.14 -5.88 1.25
C ARG A 27 1.86 -4.97 0.25
N LEU A 28 2.18 -3.74 0.67
CA LEU A 28 3.06 -2.80 -0.04
C LEU A 28 3.88 -1.98 0.97
N ASP A 29 5.19 -1.98 0.78
CA ASP A 29 6.09 -0.96 1.31
C ASP A 29 6.45 -0.01 0.16
N VAL A 30 6.01 1.26 0.27
CA VAL A 30 6.24 2.27 -0.78
C VAL A 30 7.69 2.76 -0.82
N THR A 31 8.49 2.45 0.20
CA THR A 31 9.91 2.80 0.27
C THR A 31 10.82 1.72 -0.30
N ASP A 32 10.29 0.50 -0.49
CA ASP A 32 11.03 -0.65 -1.02
C ASP A 32 10.62 -0.96 -2.47
N ARG A 33 11.60 -0.85 -3.38
CA ARG A 33 11.40 -1.12 -4.81
C ARG A 33 11.03 -2.59 -5.08
N GLU A 34 11.56 -3.52 -4.31
CA GLU A 34 11.23 -4.94 -4.49
C GLU A 34 9.77 -5.21 -4.11
N SER A 35 9.31 -4.64 -2.99
CA SER A 35 7.90 -4.65 -2.60
C SER A 35 6.98 -4.12 -3.70
N ILE A 36 7.34 -2.99 -4.33
CA ILE A 36 6.58 -2.40 -5.44
C ILE A 36 6.51 -3.35 -6.65
N ASN A 37 7.62 -3.94 -7.07
CA ASN A 37 7.67 -4.88 -8.21
C ASN A 37 6.82 -6.14 -7.94
N ASN A 38 6.91 -6.66 -6.71
CA ASN A 38 6.12 -7.81 -6.27
C ASN A 38 4.62 -7.50 -6.27
N LEU A 39 4.23 -6.31 -5.80
CA LEU A 39 2.84 -5.84 -5.88
C LEU A 39 2.37 -5.76 -7.33
N GLN A 40 3.13 -5.10 -8.20
CA GLN A 40 2.78 -4.95 -9.62
C GLN A 40 2.53 -6.29 -10.28
N THR A 41 3.39 -7.28 -10.00
CA THR A 41 3.22 -8.66 -10.52
C THR A 41 1.92 -9.30 -10.03
N LYS A 42 1.56 -9.13 -8.75
CA LYS A 42 0.30 -9.66 -8.19
C LYS A 42 -0.92 -8.96 -8.78
N VAL A 43 -0.91 -7.63 -8.85
CA VAL A 43 -2.01 -6.84 -9.41
C VAL A 43 -2.22 -7.19 -10.87
N ASN A 44 -1.18 -7.25 -11.69
CA ASN A 44 -1.28 -7.63 -13.11
C ASN A 44 -1.93 -9.00 -13.30
N LYS A 45 -1.54 -10.00 -12.49
CA LYS A 45 -2.17 -11.33 -12.55
C LYS A 45 -3.68 -11.28 -12.27
N ILE A 46 -4.10 -10.51 -11.27
CA ILE A 46 -5.53 -10.40 -10.90
C ILE A 46 -6.30 -9.62 -11.98
N VAL A 47 -5.77 -8.47 -12.40
CA VAL A 47 -6.38 -7.59 -13.40
C VAL A 47 -6.58 -8.32 -14.73
N THR A 48 -5.57 -9.05 -15.21
CA THR A 48 -5.69 -9.85 -16.45
C THR A 48 -6.69 -11.00 -16.28
N ALA A 49 -6.66 -11.71 -15.15
CA ALA A 49 -7.55 -12.85 -14.94
C ALA A 49 -9.03 -12.47 -14.78
N GLN A 50 -9.31 -11.25 -14.30
CA GLN A 50 -10.67 -10.74 -14.08
C GLN A 50 -11.13 -9.76 -15.16
N GLU A 51 -10.31 -9.50 -16.19
CA GLU A 51 -10.58 -8.54 -17.26
C GLU A 51 -10.95 -7.14 -16.73
N TYR A 52 -10.23 -6.68 -15.71
CA TYR A 52 -10.47 -5.36 -15.14
C TYR A 52 -9.77 -4.24 -15.94
N ASP A 53 -10.44 -3.10 -16.07
CA ASP A 53 -9.82 -1.86 -16.50
C ASP A 53 -9.18 -1.10 -15.33
N PHE A 54 -8.08 -0.40 -15.61
CA PHE A 54 -7.40 0.43 -14.63
C PHE A 54 -7.99 1.84 -14.61
N LEU A 55 -8.71 2.18 -13.55
CA LEU A 55 -9.35 3.50 -13.41
C LEU A 55 -8.38 4.58 -12.89
N GLY A 56 -7.49 4.23 -11.96
CA GLY A 56 -6.58 5.19 -11.35
C GLY A 56 -5.86 4.65 -10.12
N ILE A 57 -4.95 5.46 -9.59
CA ILE A 57 -4.16 5.19 -8.39
C ILE A 57 -4.35 6.31 -7.36
N VAL A 58 -4.44 5.93 -6.09
CA VAL A 58 -4.47 6.87 -4.97
C VAL A 58 -3.18 6.69 -4.17
N ASN A 59 -2.29 7.69 -4.20
CA ASN A 59 -1.11 7.71 -3.34
C ASN A 59 -1.47 8.39 -2.02
N ASN A 60 -1.62 7.59 -0.95
CA ASN A 60 -2.08 8.05 0.36
C ASN A 60 -1.08 7.70 1.48
N SER A 61 0.12 7.21 1.14
CA SER A 61 1.11 6.84 2.15
C SER A 61 1.87 8.07 2.65
N GLY A 62 1.95 8.23 3.97
CA GLY A 62 2.72 9.29 4.59
C GLY A 62 2.99 8.98 6.06
N VAL A 63 4.12 9.46 6.56
CA VAL A 63 4.48 9.43 7.98
C VAL A 63 4.80 10.86 8.39
N MET A 64 4.37 11.24 9.58
CA MET A 64 4.67 12.54 10.17
C MET A 64 5.73 12.35 11.24
N VAL A 65 6.79 13.16 11.17
CA VAL A 65 7.82 13.25 12.20
C VAL A 65 7.71 14.64 12.85
N PHE A 66 7.73 14.68 14.18
CA PHE A 66 7.67 15.92 14.95
C PHE A 66 8.99 16.15 15.67
N GLY A 67 9.46 17.40 15.66
CA GLY A 67 10.63 17.86 16.41
C GLY A 67 11.06 19.24 15.94
N GLU A 68 11.80 19.95 16.79
CA GLU A 68 12.58 21.10 16.35
C GLU A 68 13.60 20.62 15.31
N TYR A 69 13.84 21.40 14.26
CA TYR A 69 14.68 21.01 13.13
C TYR A 69 16.07 20.54 13.59
N GLU A 70 16.64 21.21 14.59
CA GLU A 70 17.96 20.92 15.16
C GLU A 70 18.03 19.59 15.94
N TRP A 71 16.87 19.01 16.25
CA TRP A 71 16.75 17.77 17.03
C TRP A 71 16.37 16.56 16.16
N LEU A 72 16.07 16.78 14.87
CA LEU A 72 15.82 15.70 13.92
C LEU A 72 17.14 15.10 13.44
N THR A 73 17.15 13.77 13.26
CA THR A 73 18.29 13.08 12.63
C THR A 73 18.28 13.28 11.12
N GLU A 74 19.40 13.06 10.42
CA GLU A 74 19.45 13.11 8.94
C GLU A 74 18.40 12.18 8.27
N ASN A 75 18.00 11.10 8.93
CA ASN A 75 16.96 10.20 8.45
C ASN A 75 15.53 10.73 8.65
N GLN A 76 15.38 11.87 9.33
CA GLN A 76 14.12 12.48 9.73
C GLN A 76 13.94 13.92 9.20
N ILE A 77 14.99 14.51 8.61
CA ILE A 77 14.98 15.82 7.94
C ILE A 77 14.56 15.66 6.48
#